data_AF-A0A4Y2JFW1-F1
#
_entry.id   AF-A0A4Y2JFW1-F1
#
_cell.length_a   1.000
_cell.length_b   1.000
_cell.length_c   1.000
_cell.angle_alpha   90.00
_cell.angle_beta   90.00
_cell.angle_gamma   90.00
#
_symmetry.space_group_name_H-M   'P 1'
#
loop_
_entity.id
_entity.type
_entity.pdbx_description
1 polymer ?
#
loop_
_entity_poly.entity_id
_entity_poly.type
_entity_poly.pdbx_seq_one_letter_code
_entity_poly.pdbx_strand_id
1 'polypeptide(L)' 'MNSIQGGVFQQDNARHHTAVVTQRALYNVDMWPWPAGSPDLSPIDVWDINGRQLQGHPQPALTVPVLTDQVQQA' A
#
# COMPACT_ATOMS: atom_id res chain seq x y z
N MET A 1 15.79 -8.69 -7.73
CA MET A 1 14.94 -8.01 -6.73
C MET A 1 15.78 -7.84 -5.48
N ASN A 2 16.10 -6.61 -5.10
CA ASN A 2 16.87 -6.37 -3.88
C ASN A 2 15.98 -6.69 -2.68
N SER A 3 16.28 -7.78 -1.99
CA SER A 3 15.67 -8.09 -0.69
C SER A 3 16.05 -6.98 0.27
N ILE A 4 15.05 -6.35 0.89
CA ILE A 4 15.26 -5.54 2.08
C ILE A 4 15.69 -6.51 3.18
N GLN A 5 16.99 -6.58 3.46
CA GLN A 5 17.53 -7.52 4.44
C GLN A 5 16.91 -7.19 5.81
N GLY A 6 16.10 -8.12 6.35
CA GLY A 6 15.42 -7.96 7.64
C GLY A 6 14.08 -7.20 7.61
N GLY A 7 13.50 -6.94 6.44
CA GLY A 7 12.16 -6.34 6.32
C GLY A 7 11.03 -7.36 6.47
N VAL A 8 9.93 -6.96 7.12
CA VAL A 8 8.69 -7.75 7.21
C VAL A 8 7.63 -7.13 6.29
N PHE A 9 6.93 -7.94 5.50
CA PHE A 9 5.84 -7.52 4.65
C PHE A 9 4.53 -7.46 5.44
N GLN A 10 3.89 -6.29 5.43
CA GLN A 10 2.57 -6.09 6.01
C GLN A 10 1.55 -5.91 4.88
N GLN A 11 0.39 -6.54 5.05
CA GLN A 11 -0.82 -6.32 4.26
C GLN A 11 -2.03 -6.61 5.15
N ASP A 12 -3.20 -6.09 4.79
CA ASP A 12 -4.44 -6.40 5.50
C ASP A 12 -4.94 -7.84 5.24
N ASN A 13 -6.02 -8.23 5.90
CA ASN A 13 -6.63 -9.56 5.74
C ASN A 13 -7.69 -9.63 4.63
N ALA A 14 -7.63 -8.78 3.60
CA ALA A 14 -8.58 -8.88 2.49
C ALA A 14 -8.58 -10.29 1.88
N ARG A 15 -9.74 -10.74 1.38
CA ARG A 15 -9.92 -12.13 0.89
C ARG A 15 -8.89 -12.55 -0.17
N HIS A 16 -8.44 -11.62 -1.00
CA HIS A 16 -7.43 -11.88 -2.03
C HIS A 16 -6.03 -12.07 -1.43
N HIS A 17 -5.70 -11.40 -0.32
CA HIS A 17 -4.42 -11.55 0.40
C HIS A 17 -4.33 -12.88 1.15
N THR A 18 -5.48 -13.38 1.63
CA THR A 18 -5.57 -14.68 2.33
C THR A 18 -5.87 -15.85 1.40
N ALA A 19 -6.04 -15.63 0.09
CA ALA A 19 -6.24 -16.70 -0.87
C ALA A 19 -5.01 -17.63 -0.97
N VAL A 20 -5.24 -18.93 -1.18
CA VAL A 20 -4.16 -19.94 -1.25
C VAL A 20 -3.10 -19.60 -2.30
N VAL A 21 -3.51 -19.07 -3.45
CA VAL A 21 -2.58 -18.65 -4.51
C VAL A 21 -1.63 -17.56 -4.05
N THR A 22 -2.13 -16.58 -3.28
CA THR A 22 -1.34 -15.46 -2.74
C THR A 22 -0.43 -15.93 -1.63
N GLN A 23 -0.92 -16.76 -0.70
CA GLN A 23 -0.10 -17.36 0.37
C GLN A 23 1.05 -18.19 -0.21
N ARG A 24 0.82 -18.92 -1.30
CA ARG A 24 1.89 -19.68 -1.99
C ARG A 24 2.92 -18.77 -2.63
N ALA A 25 2.50 -17.67 -3.26
CA ALA A 25 3.41 -16.71 -3.86
C ALA A 25 4.30 -16.01 -2.81
N LEU A 26 3.81 -15.88 -1.58
CA LEU A 26 4.49 -15.21 -0.47
C LEU A 26 5.13 -16.17 0.55
N TYR A 27 5.28 -17.46 0.23
CA TYR A 27 5.72 -18.48 1.21
C TYR A 27 7.08 -18.20 1.87
N ASN A 28 8.01 -17.56 1.16
CA ASN A 28 9.35 -17.20 1.68
C ASN A 28 9.46 -15.70 2.03
N VAL A 29 8.34 -15.02 2.21
CA VAL A 29 8.29 -13.62 2.63
C VAL A 29 7.91 -13.59 4.11
N ASP A 30 8.70 -12.89 4.92
CA ASP A 30 8.36 -12.68 6.32
C ASP A 30 7.11 -11.81 6.40
N MET A 31 6.01 -12.36 6.92
CA MET A 31 4.70 -11.70 6.99
C MET A 31 4.41 -11.17 8.39
N TRP A 32 3.92 -9.93 8.49
CA TRP A 32 3.39 -9.38 9.74
C TRP A 32 1.93 -9.85 9.92
N PRO A 33 1.56 -10.48 11.06
CA PRO A 33 0.17 -10.86 11.31
C PRO A 33 -0.70 -9.62 11.55
N TRP A 34 -1.71 -9.42 10.71
CA TRP A 34 -2.65 -8.30 10.84
C TRP A 34 -3.87 -8.68 11.70
N PRO A 35 -4.22 -7.92 12.75
CA PRO A 35 -5.48 -8.14 13.48
C PRO A 35 -6.69 -7.72 12.64
N ALA A 36 -7.80 -8.48 12.77
CA ALA A 36 -9.04 -8.16 12.07
C ALA A 36 -9.70 -6.91 12.65
N GLY A 37 -10.23 -6.04 11.78
CA GLY A 37 -10.92 -4.82 12.21
C GLY A 37 -9.98 -3.73 12.73
N SER A 38 -8.70 -3.77 12.39
CA SER A 38 -7.68 -2.79 12.83
C SER A 38 -7.14 -1.95 11.68
N PRO A 39 -7.94 -1.03 11.10
CA PRO A 39 -7.43 -0.08 10.12
C PRO A 39 -6.47 0.95 10.74
N ASP A 40 -6.62 1.23 12.03
CA ASP A 40 -5.85 2.17 12.85
C ASP A 40 -4.36 1.80 12.99
N LEU A 41 -4.03 0.53 12.85
CA LEU A 41 -2.65 0.08 12.92
C LEU A 41 -1.91 0.27 11.59
N SER A 42 -2.63 0.52 10.50
CA SER A 42 -2.08 0.50 9.15
C SER A 42 -1.23 1.74 8.88
N PRO A 43 0.02 1.58 8.43
CA PRO A 43 0.81 2.70 7.91
C PRO A 43 0.16 3.36 6.68
N ILE A 44 -0.96 2.84 6.17
CA ILE A 44 -1.73 3.41 5.06
C ILE A 44 -2.29 4.81 5.37
N ASP A 45 -2.11 5.33 6.59
CA ASP A 45 -2.27 6.76 6.92
C ASP A 45 -1.40 7.69 6.04
N VAL A 46 -0.39 7.14 5.33
CA VAL A 46 0.28 7.84 4.22
C VAL A 46 -0.72 8.37 3.17
N TRP A 47 -1.92 7.80 3.09
CA TRP A 47 -2.98 8.29 2.22
C TRP A 47 -3.47 9.71 2.56
N ASP A 48 -3.46 10.12 3.82
CA ASP A 48 -3.82 11.50 4.18
C ASP A 48 -2.75 12.49 3.69
N ILE A 49 -1.47 12.13 3.81
CA ILE A 49 -0.35 12.93 3.32
C ILE A 49 -0.42 13.06 1.80
N ASN A 50 -0.57 11.95 1.10
CA ASN A 50 -0.70 11.94 -0.36
C ASN A 50 -1.95 12.71 -0.82
N GLY A 51 -3.08 12.54 -0.13
CA GLY A 51 -4.31 13.27 -0.40
C GLY A 51 -4.13 14.79 -0.28
N ARG A 52 -3.43 15.25 0.76
CA ARG A 52 -3.11 16.67 0.94
C ARG A 52 -2.15 17.21 -0.11
N GLN A 53 -1.13 16.45 -0.49
CA GLN A 53 -0.21 16.84 -1.57
C GLN A 53 -0.94 16.97 -2.91
N LEU A 54 -1.83 16.01 -3.23
CA LEU A 54 -2.65 16.06 -4.44
C LEU A 54 -3.63 17.24 -4.44
N GLN A 55 -4.26 17.54 -3.30
CA GLN A 55 -5.15 18.70 -3.17
C GLN A 55 -4.41 20.04 -3.32
N GLY A 56 -3.15 20.10 -2.87
CA GLY A 56 -2.28 21.26 -3.04
C GLY A 56 -1.67 21.40 -4.44
N HIS A 57 -1.87 20.43 -5.33
CA HIS A 57 -1.28 20.44 -6.66
C HIS A 57 -1.91 21.54 -7.53
N PRO A 58 -1.13 22.37 -8.26
CA PRO A 58 -1.65 23.51 -9.02
C PRO A 58 -2.67 23.15 -10.10
N GLN A 59 -2.58 21.93 -10.63
CA GLN A 59 -3.50 21.39 -11.63
C GLN A 59 -4.20 20.15 -11.07
N PRO A 60 -5.54 20.12 -11.02
CA PRO A 60 -6.26 18.94 -10.58
C PRO A 60 -6.09 17.81 -11.59
N ALA A 61 -5.92 16.57 -11.12
CA ALA A 61 -5.91 15.41 -11.99
C ALA A 61 -7.32 15.09 -12.51
N LEU A 62 -7.56 15.38 -13.79
CA LEU A 62 -8.83 15.09 -14.47
C LEU A 62 -8.82 13.75 -15.21
N THR A 63 -7.68 13.07 -15.27
CA THR A 63 -7.51 11.77 -15.94
C THR A 63 -6.61 10.85 -15.11
N VAL A 64 -6.77 9.53 -15.29
CA VAL A 64 -5.95 8.52 -14.59
C VAL A 64 -4.45 8.69 -14.85
N PRO A 65 -3.97 8.98 -16.08
CA PRO A 65 -2.55 9.24 -16.32
C PRO A 65 -2.02 10.42 -15.53
N VAL A 66 -2.74 11.56 -15.54
CA VAL A 66 -2.33 12.75 -14.79
C VAL A 66 -2.32 12.49 -13.29
N LEU A 67 -3.28 11.74 -12.76
CA LEU A 67 -3.29 11.33 -11.35
C LEU A 67 -2.09 10.44 -11.02
N THR A 68 -1.75 9.51 -11.91
CA THR A 68 -0.63 8.60 -11.73
C THR A 68 0.69 9.36 -11.68
N ASP A 69 0.89 10.30 -12.62
CA ASP A 69 2.07 11.16 -12.67
C ASP A 69 2.20 12.00 -11.39
N GLN A 70 1.09 12.58 -10.91
CA GLN A 70 1.08 13.39 -9.70
C GLN A 70 1.37 12.57 -8.44
N VAL A 71 0.82 11.36 -8.31
CA VAL A 71 1.10 10.46 -7.17
C VAL A 71 2.56 9.97 -7.18
N GLN A 72 3.18 9.82 -8.35
CA GLN A 72 4.58 9.38 -8.45
C GLN A 72 5.60 10.50 -8.16
N GLN A 73 5.19 11.76 -8.26
CA GLN A 73 6.03 12.94 -7.96
C GLN A 73 5.91 13.44 -6.52
N ALA A 74 4.92 12.93 -5.79
CA ALA A 74 4.61 13.28 -4.39
C ALA A 74 5.58 12.63 -3.40
#